data_AF-A0A6B3GWB1-F1
#
_entry.id   AF-A0A6B3GWB1-F1
#
_cell.length_a   1.000
_cell.length_b   1.000
_cell.length_c   1.000
_cell.angle_alpha   90.00
_cell.angle_beta   90.00
_cell.angle_gamma   90.00
#
_symmetry.space_group_name_H-M   'P 1'
#
loop_
_entity.id
_entity.type
_entity.pdbx_description
1 polymer ?
#
loop_
_entity_poly.entity_id
_entity_poly.type
_entity_poly.pdbx_seq_one_letter_code
_entity_poly.pdbx_strand_id
1 'polypeptide(L)'
;MAGILAQDTAQRFGGIFFTVDFDPRWAKLVIGRGAVDEANAYITHLVNQIEWILQSQDIRVMVITPPLLEAVCRRDHLVDLINEKVNTVIYGGTSMDEDTRHLFRTELFPQINFVSIFGST
;
A
#
# COMPACT_ATOMS: atom_id res chain seq x y z
N MET A 1 8.97 4.45 -12.44
CA MET A 1 9.86 3.28 -12.41
C MET A 1 9.26 2.11 -11.62
N ALA A 2 8.89 2.26 -10.35
CA ALA A 2 8.30 1.17 -9.56
C ALA A 2 7.03 0.55 -10.16
N GLY A 3 6.14 1.38 -10.75
CA GLY A 3 4.93 0.88 -11.43
C GLY A 3 5.24 0.01 -12.66
N ILE A 4 6.23 0.39 -13.47
CA ILE A 4 6.66 -0.40 -14.64
C ILE A 4 7.26 -1.73 -14.17
N LEU A 5 8.14 -1.70 -13.17
CA LEU A 5 8.72 -2.91 -12.60
C LEU A 5 7.63 -3.87 -12.08
N ALA A 6 6.62 -3.36 -11.38
CA ALA A 6 5.53 -4.17 -10.85
C ALA A 6 4.66 -4.75 -11.98
N GLN A 7 4.38 -3.97 -13.03
CA GLN A 7 3.66 -4.42 -14.22
C GLN A 7 4.41 -5.52 -14.97
N ASP A 8 5.70 -5.31 -15.26
CA ASP A 8 6.55 -6.29 -15.95
C ASP A 8 6.68 -7.58 -15.14
N THR A 9 6.81 -7.46 -13.81
CA THR A 9 6.86 -8.60 -12.90
C THR A 9 5.55 -9.39 -12.95
N ALA A 10 4.40 -8.72 -12.84
CA ALA A 10 3.10 -9.37 -12.94
C ALA A 10 2.96 -10.13 -14.27
N GLN A 11 3.28 -9.48 -15.40
CA GLN A 11 3.23 -10.11 -16.72
C GLN A 11 4.15 -11.33 -16.81
N ARG A 12 5.39 -11.24 -16.31
CA ARG A 12 6.36 -12.33 -16.34
C ARG A 12 5.91 -13.57 -15.56
N PHE A 13 5.09 -13.39 -14.52
CA PHE A 13 4.53 -14.48 -13.72
C PHE A 13 3.08 -14.83 -14.09
N GLY A 14 2.55 -14.29 -15.19
CA GLY A 14 1.17 -14.57 -15.65
C GLY A 14 0.07 -13.95 -14.78
N GLY A 15 0.41 -12.95 -13.98
CA GLY A 15 -0.51 -12.20 -13.14
C GLY A 15 -1.09 -10.97 -13.82
N ILE A 16 -2.13 -10.40 -13.20
CA ILE A 16 -2.75 -9.13 -13.59
C ILE A 16 -2.24 -8.02 -12.67
N PHE A 17 -1.91 -6.86 -13.25
CA PHE A 17 -1.47 -5.69 -12.51
C PHE A 17 -2.64 -4.73 -12.29
N PHE A 18 -3.01 -4.51 -11.03
CA PHE A 18 -4.04 -3.56 -10.61
C PHE A 18 -3.40 -2.30 -10.03
N THR A 19 -4.04 -1.15 -10.23
CA THR A 19 -3.56 0.16 -9.77
C THR A 19 -4.65 0.93 -9.05
N VAL A 20 -4.22 1.88 -8.23
CA VAL A 20 -5.07 2.93 -7.66
C VAL A 20 -4.66 4.28 -8.23
N ASP A 21 -5.61 5.20 -8.33
CA ASP A 21 -5.41 6.57 -8.83
C ASP A 21 -4.77 7.44 -7.74
N PHE A 22 -3.46 7.24 -7.56
CA PHE A 22 -2.65 8.02 -6.62
C PHE A 22 -1.82 9.08 -7.35
N ASP A 23 -2.08 10.34 -7.04
CA ASP A 23 -1.28 11.49 -7.46
C ASP A 23 -0.38 11.96 -6.29
N PRO A 24 0.91 11.57 -6.28
CA PRO A 24 1.85 12.00 -5.25
C PRO A 24 2.18 13.49 -5.32
N ARG A 25 1.97 14.16 -6.46
CA ARG A 25 2.20 15.61 -6.62
C ARG A 25 1.10 16.37 -5.91
N TRP A 26 -0.16 15.96 -6.12
CA TRP A 26 -1.30 16.53 -5.41
C TRP A 26 -1.18 16.33 -3.90
N ALA A 27 -0.84 15.11 -3.45
CA ALA A 27 -0.65 14.82 -2.03
C ALA A 27 0.38 15.75 -1.38
N LYS A 28 1.51 16.00 -2.04
CA LYS A 28 2.53 16.95 -1.57
C LYS A 28 2.00 18.39 -1.47
N LEU A 29 1.18 18.85 -2.41
CA LEU A 29 0.59 20.19 -2.38
C LEU A 29 -0.37 20.34 -1.20
N VAL A 30 -1.26 19.38 -0.98
CA VAL A 30 -2.24 19.38 0.12
C VAL A 30 -1.54 19.38 1.48
N ILE A 31 -0.53 18.52 1.65
CA ILE A 31 0.29 18.46 2.87
C ILE A 31 1.06 19.77 3.05
N GLY A 32 1.68 20.31 2.00
CA GLY A 32 2.49 21.53 2.05
C GLY A 32 1.71 22.77 2.46
N ARG A 33 0.40 22.83 2.18
CA ARG A 33 -0.49 23.93 2.62
C ARG A 33 -1.19 23.68 3.96
N GLY A 34 -0.93 22.55 4.62
CA GLY A 34 -1.54 22.21 5.91
C GLY A 34 -3.05 21.90 5.85
N ALA A 35 -3.57 21.50 4.68
CA ALA A 35 -4.99 21.19 4.50
C ALA A 35 -5.32 19.76 5.01
N VAL A 36 -5.40 19.62 6.33
CA VAL A 36 -5.55 18.31 7.02
C VAL A 36 -6.82 17.57 6.60
N ASP A 37 -7.97 18.23 6.55
CA ASP A 37 -9.24 17.59 6.21
C ASP A 37 -9.25 17.05 4.79
N GLU A 38 -8.65 17.80 3.86
CA GLU A 38 -8.51 17.39 2.47
C GLU A 38 -7.53 16.24 2.31
N ALA A 39 -6.42 16.25 3.06
CA ALA A 39 -5.49 15.12 3.11
C ALA A 39 -6.19 13.85 3.60
N ASN A 40 -6.99 13.96 4.67
CA ASN A 40 -7.76 12.84 5.22
C ASN A 40 -8.82 12.31 4.24
N ALA A 41 -9.52 13.22 3.55
CA ALA A 41 -10.48 12.85 2.50
C ALA A 41 -9.78 12.13 1.34
N TYR A 42 -8.61 12.61 0.92
CA TYR A 42 -7.83 12.00 -0.14
C TYR A 42 -7.31 10.61 0.24
N ILE A 43 -6.78 10.44 1.46
CA ILE A 43 -6.37 9.13 1.98
C ILE A 43 -7.57 8.18 2.03
N THR A 44 -8.72 8.63 2.54
CA THR A 44 -9.95 7.84 2.58
C THR A 44 -10.36 7.36 1.19
N HIS A 45 -10.26 8.23 0.18
CA HIS A 45 -10.52 7.88 -1.20
C HIS A 45 -9.56 6.80 -1.73
N LEU A 46 -8.26 6.91 -1.45
CA LEU A 46 -7.28 5.88 -1.83
C LEU A 46 -7.55 4.54 -1.15
N VAL A 47 -7.86 4.54 0.15
CA VAL A 47 -8.20 3.32 0.91
C VAL A 47 -9.46 2.67 0.34
N ASN A 48 -10.46 3.46 -0.06
CA ASN A 48 -11.63 2.91 -0.74
C ASN A 48 -11.23 2.17 -2.01
N GLN A 49 -10.41 2.76 -2.89
CA GLN A 49 -9.96 2.08 -4.12
C GLN A 49 -9.23 0.76 -3.82
N ILE A 50 -8.36 0.74 -2.80
CA ILE A 50 -7.67 -0.48 -2.35
C ILE A 50 -8.67 -1.53 -1.90
N GLU A 51 -9.67 -1.13 -1.11
CA GLU A 51 -10.74 -2.02 -0.63
C GLU A 51 -11.50 -2.68 -1.78
N TRP A 52 -11.91 -1.91 -2.80
CA TRP A 52 -12.60 -2.47 -3.98
C TRP A 52 -11.77 -3.56 -4.67
N ILE A 53 -10.46 -3.36 -4.80
CA ILE A 53 -9.55 -4.32 -5.41
C ILE A 53 -9.40 -5.55 -4.51
N LEU A 54 -9.12 -5.37 -3.21
CA LEU A 54 -8.94 -6.47 -2.26
C LEU A 54 -10.20 -7.33 -2.09
N GLN A 55 -11.39 -6.73 -2.15
CA GLN A 55 -12.65 -7.48 -2.07
C GLN A 55 -12.92 -8.30 -3.33
N SER A 56 -12.69 -7.71 -4.50
CA SER A 56 -13.09 -8.31 -5.78
C SER A 56 -12.06 -9.24 -6.41
N GLN A 57 -10.78 -9.11 -6.06
CA GLN A 57 -9.68 -9.84 -6.69
C GLN A 57 -8.92 -10.73 -5.69
N ASP A 58 -8.16 -11.69 -6.22
CA ASP A 58 -7.15 -12.45 -5.46
C ASP A 58 -5.80 -11.73 -5.56
N ILE A 59 -5.48 -10.92 -4.55
CA ILE A 59 -4.25 -10.12 -4.52
C ILE A 59 -3.19 -10.85 -3.70
N ARG A 60 -2.18 -11.39 -4.37
CA ARG A 60 -1.07 -12.11 -3.74
C ARG A 60 0.07 -11.18 -3.31
N VAL A 61 0.30 -10.11 -4.06
CA VAL A 61 1.40 -9.16 -3.85
C VAL A 61 0.86 -7.73 -3.84
N MET A 62 1.21 -6.96 -2.82
CA MET A 62 0.88 -5.54 -2.73
C MET A 62 2.13 -4.68 -2.82
N VAL A 63 2.07 -3.60 -3.60
CA VAL A 63 3.09 -2.55 -3.61
C VAL A 63 2.48 -1.28 -3.01
N ILE A 64 2.95 -0.85 -1.84
CA ILE A 64 2.29 0.22 -1.06
C ILE A 64 3.31 1.07 -0.30
N THR A 65 2.93 2.27 0.12
CA THR A 65 3.78 3.10 1.01
C THR A 65 3.40 2.85 2.47
N PRO A 66 4.34 2.96 3.43
CA PRO A 66 4.05 2.74 4.85
C PRO A 66 2.85 3.56 5.37
N PRO A 67 2.74 4.88 5.12
CA PRO A 67 1.62 5.67 5.63
C PRO A 67 0.26 5.26 5.04
N LEU A 68 0.24 4.78 3.79
CA LEU A 68 -1.00 4.28 3.18
C LEU A 68 -1.39 2.91 3.74
N LEU A 69 -0.42 2.05 4.04
CA LEU A 69 -0.68 0.78 4.72
C LEU A 69 -1.22 1.01 6.14
N GLU A 70 -0.66 1.95 6.90
CA GLU A 70 -1.21 2.36 8.21
C GLU A 70 -2.66 2.82 8.10
N ALA A 71 -2.99 3.62 7.07
CA ALA A 71 -4.36 4.07 6.84
C ALA A 71 -5.32 2.92 6.50
N VAL A 72 -4.84 1.92 5.76
CA VAL A 72 -5.60 0.68 5.47
C VAL A 72 -5.85 -0.10 6.76
N CYS A 73 -4.84 -0.25 7.61
CA CYS A 73 -4.93 -0.98 8.88
C CYS A 73 -5.91 -0.36 9.90
N ARG A 74 -6.40 0.87 9.67
CA ARG A 74 -7.48 1.46 10.48
C ARG A 74 -8.85 0.83 10.23
N ARG A 75 -8.97 -0.05 9.23
CA ARG A 75 -10.19 -0.81 8.93
C ARG A 75 -9.91 -2.29 9.15
N ASP A 76 -10.42 -2.85 10.25
CA ASP A 76 -10.13 -4.22 10.68
C ASP A 76 -10.40 -5.26 9.57
N HIS A 77 -11.50 -5.10 8.81
CA HIS A 77 -11.82 -6.03 7.72
C HIS A 77 -10.80 -6.01 6.57
N LEU A 78 -10.06 -4.92 6.39
CA LEU A 78 -8.98 -4.87 5.40
C LEU A 78 -7.73 -5.59 5.91
N VAL A 79 -7.47 -5.56 7.22
CA VAL A 79 -6.41 -6.36 7.85
C VAL A 79 -6.70 -7.85 7.64
N ASP A 80 -7.96 -8.27 7.84
CA ASP A 80 -8.39 -9.64 7.60
C ASP A 80 -8.21 -10.06 6.14
N LEU A 81 -8.66 -9.24 5.18
CA LEU A 81 -8.51 -9.52 3.75
C LEU A 81 -7.03 -9.61 3.32
N ILE A 82 -6.17 -8.76 3.89
CA ILE A 82 -4.74 -8.79 3.62
C ILE A 82 -4.13 -10.08 4.17
N ASN A 83 -4.44 -10.48 5.41
CA ASN A 83 -3.96 -11.73 5.98
C ASN A 83 -4.46 -12.97 5.23
N GLU A 84 -5.67 -12.92 4.67
CA GLU A 84 -6.24 -14.03 3.89
C GLU A 84 -5.56 -14.19 2.52
N LYS A 85 -5.35 -13.08 1.79
CA LYS A 85 -5.01 -13.13 0.36
C LYS A 85 -3.54 -12.83 0.07
N VAL A 86 -2.93 -11.91 0.83
CA VAL A 86 -1.63 -11.33 0.50
C VAL A 86 -0.53 -12.14 1.16
N ASN A 87 0.47 -12.54 0.37
CA ASN A 87 1.66 -13.23 0.89
C ASN A 87 2.89 -12.32 0.95
N THR A 88 2.89 -11.22 0.19
CA THR A 88 4.03 -10.31 0.08
C THR A 88 3.58 -8.86 0.00
N VAL A 89 4.13 -8.03 0.88
CA VAL A 89 4.02 -6.57 0.82
C VAL A 89 5.38 -6.00 0.47
N ILE A 90 5.45 -5.38 -0.71
CA ILE A 90 6.59 -4.59 -1.14
C ILE A 90 6.29 -3.14 -0.77
N TYR A 91 7.17 -2.50 0.01
CA TYR A 91 6.98 -1.12 0.39
C TYR A 91 8.13 -0.22 -0.04
N GLY A 92 7.76 0.95 -0.55
CA GLY A 92 8.70 1.97 -1.02
C GLY A 92 8.74 3.17 -0.09
N GLY A 93 9.90 3.84 -0.06
CA GLY A 93 10.14 5.03 0.75
C GLY A 93 10.95 4.75 2.01
N THR A 94 11.50 5.80 2.61
CA THR A 94 12.36 5.73 3.81
C THR A 94 11.59 6.03 5.10
N SER A 95 10.26 5.99 5.06
CA SER A 95 9.39 6.54 6.11
C SER A 95 8.84 5.49 7.09
N MET A 96 9.27 4.23 7.04
CA MET A 96 8.85 3.23 8.03
C MET A 96 9.89 3.20 9.16
N ASP A 97 9.48 3.63 10.35
CA ASP A 97 10.27 3.49 11.57
C ASP A 97 10.29 2.02 12.07
N GLU A 98 11.15 1.74 13.05
CA GLU A 98 11.36 0.39 13.57
C GLU A 98 10.14 -0.17 14.31
N ASP A 99 9.41 0.68 15.05
CA ASP A 99 8.25 0.27 15.83
C ASP A 99 7.08 -0.08 14.92
N THR A 100 6.78 0.76 13.93
CA THR A 100 5.75 0.49 12.90
C THR A 100 6.09 -0.78 12.12
N ARG A 101 7.38 -0.97 11.78
CA ARG A 101 7.83 -2.19 11.10
C ARG A 101 7.67 -3.42 11.98
N HIS A 102 7.95 -3.31 13.28
CA HIS A 102 7.77 -4.41 14.22
C HIS A 102 6.30 -4.79 14.29
N LEU A 103 5.42 -3.83 14.58
CA LEU A 103 3.97 -4.01 14.67
C LEU A 103 3.39 -4.71 13.44
N PHE A 104 3.77 -4.25 12.24
CA PHE A 104 3.31 -4.88 10.99
C PHE A 104 3.75 -6.33 10.87
N ARG A 105 4.98 -6.66 11.26
CA ARG A 105 5.52 -8.01 11.08
C ARG A 105 5.16 -8.99 12.18
N THR A 106 4.78 -8.52 13.38
CA THR A 106 4.53 -9.39 14.52
C THR A 106 3.07 -9.47 14.89
N GLU A 107 2.35 -8.34 14.88
CA GLU A 107 0.97 -8.28 15.36
C GLU A 107 -0.04 -8.30 14.23
N LEU A 108 0.15 -7.46 13.20
CA LEU A 108 -0.85 -7.30 12.15
C LEU A 108 -0.74 -8.33 11.03
N PHE A 109 0.48 -8.64 10.58
CA PHE A 109 0.71 -9.46 9.39
C PHE A 109 1.82 -10.51 9.58
N PRO A 110 1.70 -11.41 10.57
CA PRO A 110 2.78 -12.33 10.96
C PRO A 110 3.22 -13.33 9.88
N GLN A 111 2.36 -13.59 8.88
CA GLN A 111 2.65 -14.54 7.79
C GLN A 111 3.05 -13.87 6.48
N ILE A 112 3.09 -12.53 6.44
CA ILE A 112 3.34 -11.78 5.22
C ILE A 112 4.82 -11.44 5.10
N ASN A 113 5.37 -11.66 3.91
CA ASN A 113 6.74 -11.26 3.59
C ASN A 113 6.80 -9.76 3.30
N PHE A 114 7.57 -9.01 4.09
CA PHE A 114 7.80 -7.59 3.87
C PHE A 114 9.13 -7.34 3.16
N VAL A 115 9.08 -6.69 1.99
CA VAL A 115 10.25 -6.36 1.17
C VAL A 115 10.32 -4.85 0.95
N SER A 116 11.46 -4.23 1.24
CA SER A 116 11.67 -2.81 0.94
C SER A 116 12.19 -2.61 -0.48
N ILE A 117 11.69 -1.60 -1.19
CA ILE A 117 12.25 -1.13 -2.46
C ILE A 117 12.66 0.34 -2.36
N PHE A 118 13.84 0.67 -2.87
CA PHE A 118 14.30 2.04 -3.01
C PHE A 118 14.31 2.43 -4.48
N GLY A 119 13.50 3.43 -4.85
CA GLY A 119 13.48 3.96 -6.20
C GLY A 119 14.50 5.08 -6.35
N SER A 120 15.61 4.83 -7.03
CA SER A 120 16.49 5.86 -7.56
C SER A 120 16.03 6.18 -8.99
N THR A 121 15.37 7.32 -9.20
CA THR A 121 14.96 7.79 -10.53
C THR A 121 15.86 8.91 -10.99
#